data_AF-A0A7J3ZKS6-F1
#
_entry.id   AF-A0A7J3ZKS6-F1
#
_cell.length_a   1.000
_cell.length_b   1.000
_cell.length_c   1.000
_cell.angle_alpha   90.00
_cell.angle_beta   90.00
_cell.angle_gamma   90.00
#
_symmetry.space_group_name_H-M   'P 1'
#
loop_
_entity.id
_entity.type
_entity.pdbx_description
1 polymer ?
#
loop_
_entity_poly.entity_id
_entity_poly.type
_entity_poly.pdbx_seq_one_letter_code
_entity_poly.pdbx_strand_id
1 'polypeptide(L)'
;MHAIAFSDKRPIVLPMAVSVLQVAREMIEKNRFHGVLVDERSSPRGVISIRDIAKAIFIVGEEGIELVEAGSLGKILENPCHLYASYPPIVASSDISLEDAVELMVARNIGCLPLVDEESKLVGVLDERFLIKAIPEYARVGPCDIASWDVLWVEPFEEILASVGYMLSSGIRRLVVRLNGEYRLVSLVQVMKYVVEEGVLGRLLRGERAPLEEPVEKITVKPWVVECSYTLKEVSSIVAFEPTGAVLVFDREGNRGPGVLTERDLLVALYQELKSRER
;
A
#
# COMPACT_ATOMS: atom_id res chain seq x y z
N MET A 1 -20.57 -16.10 1.26
CA MET A 1 -20.67 -15.07 2.34
C MET A 1 -20.54 -13.72 1.66
N HIS A 2 -21.32 -12.68 2.00
CA HIS A 2 -21.17 -11.38 1.30
C HIS A 2 -19.89 -10.66 1.71
N ALA A 3 -19.14 -10.12 0.73
CA ALA A 3 -17.86 -9.46 0.96
C ALA A 3 -18.00 -8.18 1.80
N ILE A 4 -19.14 -7.48 1.70
CA ILE A 4 -19.40 -6.23 2.44
C ILE A 4 -19.28 -6.37 3.97
N ALA A 5 -19.39 -7.59 4.51
CA ALA A 5 -19.13 -7.83 5.93
C ALA A 5 -17.70 -7.43 6.33
N PHE A 6 -16.74 -7.60 5.43
CA PHE A 6 -15.32 -7.27 5.57
C PHE A 6 -14.96 -5.88 5.04
N SER A 7 -15.95 -5.04 4.71
CA SER A 7 -15.67 -3.68 4.27
C SER A 7 -14.93 -2.87 5.33
N ASP A 8 -14.04 -1.99 4.86
CA ASP A 8 -13.48 -0.96 5.71
C ASP A 8 -14.63 -0.11 6.26
N LYS A 9 -14.66 0.05 7.58
CA LYS A 9 -15.70 0.83 8.27
C LYS A 9 -15.42 2.33 8.23
N ARG A 10 -14.21 2.73 7.84
CA ARG A 10 -13.79 4.14 7.71
C ARG A 10 -12.92 4.33 6.47
N PRO A 11 -13.45 4.03 5.27
CA PRO A 11 -12.69 4.20 4.03
C PRO A 11 -12.40 5.67 3.79
N ILE A 12 -11.34 5.92 3.02
CA ILE A 12 -11.06 7.27 2.52
C ILE A 12 -11.91 7.48 1.27
N VAL A 13 -12.93 8.33 1.40
CA VAL A 13 -13.81 8.73 0.30
C VAL A 13 -13.70 10.24 0.18
N LEU A 14 -13.33 10.71 -1.02
CA LEU A 14 -12.99 12.11 -1.26
C LEU A 14 -13.60 12.60 -2.57
N PRO A 15 -13.88 13.91 -2.71
CA PRO A 15 -14.36 14.48 -3.96
C PRO A 15 -13.26 14.49 -5.03
N MET A 16 -13.64 14.46 -6.31
CA MET A 16 -12.70 14.47 -7.45
C MET A 16 -11.66 15.61 -7.43
N ALA A 17 -12.03 16.78 -6.92
CA ALA A 17 -11.15 17.96 -6.91
C ALA A 17 -10.13 17.98 -5.74
N VAL A 18 -10.15 16.99 -4.84
CA VAL A 18 -9.22 16.94 -3.69
C VAL A 18 -7.76 16.92 -4.16
N SER A 19 -6.88 17.62 -3.45
CA SER A 19 -5.45 17.67 -3.79
C SER A 19 -4.71 16.39 -3.39
N VAL A 20 -3.58 16.13 -4.04
CA VAL A 20 -2.68 15.02 -3.69
C VAL A 20 -2.24 15.08 -2.23
N LEU A 21 -1.92 16.27 -1.71
CA LEU A 21 -1.52 16.49 -0.32
C LEU A 21 -2.60 16.08 0.66
N GLN A 22 -3.86 16.46 0.39
CA GLN A 22 -4.95 16.12 1.28
C GLN A 22 -5.20 14.61 1.27
N VAL A 23 -5.15 13.96 0.10
CA VAL A 23 -5.23 12.50 0.01
C VAL A 23 -4.11 11.83 0.81
N ALA A 24 -2.87 12.31 0.66
CA ALA A 24 -1.72 11.79 1.39
C ALA A 24 -1.89 11.91 2.90
N ARG A 25 -2.38 13.05 3.40
CA ARG A 25 -2.68 13.27 4.81
C ARG A 25 -3.75 12.30 5.32
N GLU A 26 -4.85 12.14 4.58
CA GLU A 26 -5.92 11.19 4.93
C GLU A 26 -5.41 9.75 4.98
N MET A 27 -4.59 9.35 4.00
CA MET A 27 -3.96 8.01 3.96
C MET A 27 -3.09 7.77 5.19
N ILE A 28 -2.28 8.75 5.58
CA ILE A 28 -1.38 8.64 6.72
C ILE A 28 -2.15 8.61 8.04
N GLU A 29 -3.08 9.55 8.23
CA GLU A 29 -3.87 9.69 9.45
C GLU A 29 -4.71 8.43 9.71
N LYS A 30 -5.32 7.87 8.65
CA LYS A 30 -6.17 6.68 8.76
C LYS A 30 -5.40 5.37 8.61
N ASN A 31 -4.09 5.42 8.34
CA ASN A 31 -3.26 4.25 8.04
C ASN A 31 -3.89 3.39 6.93
N ARG A 32 -4.12 4.00 5.77
CA ARG A 32 -4.72 3.41 4.56
C ARG A 32 -3.86 3.68 3.35
N PHE A 33 -3.98 2.80 2.35
CA PHE A 33 -3.14 2.85 1.15
C PHE A 33 -3.91 3.25 -0.12
N HIS A 34 -5.23 3.39 -0.02
CA HIS A 34 -6.13 3.73 -1.12
C HIS A 34 -7.18 4.75 -0.67
N GLY A 35 -7.63 5.57 -1.60
CA GLY A 35 -8.78 6.46 -1.47
C GLY A 35 -9.68 6.35 -2.70
N VAL A 36 -10.99 6.41 -2.49
CA VAL A 36 -12.00 6.39 -3.54
C VAL A 36 -12.43 7.82 -3.84
N LEU A 37 -12.31 8.23 -5.09
CA LEU A 37 -12.77 9.53 -5.57
C LEU A 37 -14.22 9.40 -6.05
N VAL A 38 -15.09 10.27 -5.58
CA VAL A 38 -16.53 10.28 -5.91
C VAL A 38 -16.96 11.60 -6.53
N ASP A 39 -18.01 11.54 -7.35
CA ASP A 39 -18.71 12.73 -7.84
C ASP A 39 -19.77 13.24 -6.84
N GLU A 40 -20.51 14.28 -7.24
CA GLU A 40 -21.58 14.88 -6.43
C GLU A 40 -22.74 13.92 -6.12
N ARG A 41 -22.89 12.83 -6.89
CA ARG A 41 -23.91 11.79 -6.67
C ARG A 41 -23.40 10.65 -5.78
N SER A 42 -22.17 10.77 -5.24
CA SER A 42 -21.47 9.72 -4.49
C SER A 42 -21.14 8.49 -5.34
N SER A 43 -21.09 8.62 -6.68
CA SER A 43 -20.66 7.54 -7.55
C SER A 43 -19.13 7.49 -7.63
N PRO A 44 -18.50 6.31 -7.49
CA PRO A 44 -17.05 6.16 -7.66
C PRO A 44 -16.62 6.53 -9.07
N ARG A 45 -15.69 7.47 -9.15
CA ARG A 45 -15.09 7.95 -10.40
C ARG A 45 -13.62 7.63 -10.49
N GLY A 46 -12.93 7.33 -9.39
CA GLY A 46 -11.54 6.89 -9.45
C GLY A 46 -11.09 6.23 -8.15
N VAL A 47 -9.96 5.52 -8.22
CA VAL A 47 -9.23 5.04 -7.04
C VAL A 47 -7.82 5.58 -7.13
N ILE A 48 -7.36 6.21 -6.06
CA ILE A 48 -5.97 6.66 -5.92
C ILE A 48 -5.27 5.84 -4.85
N SER A 49 -4.06 5.39 -5.14
CA SER A 49 -3.22 4.65 -4.22
C SER A 49 -2.01 5.46 -3.78
N ILE A 50 -1.38 5.04 -2.68
CA ILE A 50 -0.10 5.60 -2.26
C ILE A 50 1.00 5.47 -3.33
N ARG A 51 0.89 4.46 -4.22
CA ARG A 51 1.81 4.27 -5.34
C ARG A 51 1.62 5.36 -6.40
N ASP A 52 0.39 5.80 -6.64
CA ASP A 52 0.11 6.86 -7.62
C ASP A 52 0.67 8.20 -7.13
N ILE A 53 0.54 8.48 -5.83
CA ILE A 53 1.16 9.64 -5.18
C ILE A 53 2.69 9.55 -5.26
N ALA A 54 3.27 8.39 -4.95
CA ALA A 54 4.70 8.18 -5.03
C ALA A 54 5.25 8.34 -6.46
N LYS A 55 4.52 7.87 -7.49
CA LYS A 55 4.87 8.11 -8.90
C LYS A 55 4.87 9.59 -9.24
N ALA A 56 3.87 10.34 -8.79
CA ALA A 56 3.79 11.78 -9.02
C ALA A 56 4.99 12.52 -8.41
N ILE A 57 5.42 12.13 -7.21
CA ILE A 57 6.63 12.64 -6.54
C ILE A 57 7.91 12.23 -7.30
N PHE A 58 8.00 10.97 -7.74
CA PHE A 58 9.20 10.40 -8.36
C PHE A 58 9.50 10.95 -9.76
N ILE A 59 8.49 11.09 -10.62
CA ILE A 59 8.66 11.59 -12.01
C ILE A 59 9.37 12.95 -12.00
N VAL A 60 9.02 13.82 -11.06
CA VAL A 60 9.65 15.14 -10.92
C VAL A 60 11.04 15.10 -10.26
N GLY A 61 11.35 14.00 -9.57
CA GLY A 61 12.67 13.75 -9.00
C GLY A 61 13.71 13.34 -10.04
N GLU A 62 13.37 12.41 -10.93
CA GLU A 62 14.28 11.87 -11.97
C GLU A 62 14.36 12.74 -13.24
N GLU A 63 13.23 13.25 -13.75
CA GLU A 63 13.23 14.06 -14.96
C GLU A 63 13.67 15.50 -14.63
N GLY A 64 14.97 15.74 -14.73
CA GLY A 64 15.55 17.07 -14.89
C GLY A 64 15.23 17.71 -16.25
N ILE A 65 14.02 17.53 -16.82
CA ILE A 65 13.67 18.07 -18.14
C ILE A 65 12.79 19.31 -18.00
N GLU A 66 13.43 20.46 -18.23
CA GLU A 66 12.90 21.69 -18.86
C GLU A 66 11.38 21.91 -18.88
N LEU A 67 10.75 22.03 -17.71
CA LEU A 67 9.52 22.83 -17.54
C LEU A 67 9.45 23.37 -16.10
N VAL A 68 10.19 24.46 -15.90
CA VAL A 68 9.94 25.56 -14.93
C VAL A 68 10.18 25.27 -13.44
N GLU A 69 11.38 25.70 -12.99
CA GLU A 69 11.70 26.29 -11.67
C GLU A 69 11.63 25.42 -10.39
N ALA A 70 12.59 25.66 -9.49
CA ALA A 70 12.57 25.23 -8.10
C ALA A 70 11.20 25.57 -7.47
N GLY A 71 10.39 24.55 -7.17
CA GLY A 71 9.00 24.70 -6.71
C GLY A 71 8.00 23.65 -7.24
N SER A 72 8.43 22.73 -8.10
CA SER A 72 7.54 21.75 -8.76
C SER A 72 6.89 20.70 -7.84
N LEU A 73 7.59 20.20 -6.80
CA LEU A 73 7.01 19.18 -5.91
C LEU A 73 5.82 19.72 -5.11
N GLY A 74 5.89 20.96 -4.64
CA GLY A 74 4.77 21.60 -3.95
C GLY A 74 3.55 21.77 -4.83
N LYS A 75 3.75 22.15 -6.10
CA LYS A 75 2.67 22.23 -7.08
C LYS A 75 2.00 20.86 -7.30
N ILE A 76 2.75 19.77 -7.36
CA ILE A 76 2.17 18.41 -7.48
C ILE A 76 1.30 18.07 -6.28
N LEU A 77 1.78 18.37 -5.07
CA LEU A 77 1.03 18.13 -3.84
C LEU A 77 -0.28 18.95 -3.82
N GLU A 78 -0.28 20.13 -4.43
CA GLU A 78 -1.47 20.97 -4.59
C GLU A 78 -2.38 20.55 -5.76
N ASN A 79 -1.87 19.82 -6.75
CA ASN A 79 -2.64 19.39 -7.92
C ASN A 79 -3.82 18.50 -7.52
N PRO A 80 -4.94 18.56 -8.26
CA PRO A 80 -6.05 17.63 -8.10
C PRO A 80 -5.61 16.19 -8.30
N CYS A 81 -5.96 15.32 -7.36
CA CYS A 81 -5.49 13.94 -7.32
C CYS A 81 -6.06 13.07 -8.45
N HIS A 82 -7.21 13.45 -9.04
CA HIS A 82 -7.81 12.71 -10.15
C HIS A 82 -6.93 12.67 -11.40
N LEU A 83 -5.93 13.57 -11.51
CA LEU A 83 -4.92 13.55 -12.58
C LEU A 83 -3.98 12.34 -12.48
N TYR A 84 -3.86 11.74 -11.29
CA TYR A 84 -2.97 10.61 -11.00
C TYR A 84 -3.74 9.33 -10.63
N ALA A 85 -5.04 9.44 -10.35
CA ALA A 85 -5.88 8.31 -9.97
C ALA A 85 -6.14 7.37 -11.16
N SER A 86 -6.43 6.11 -10.85
CA SER A 86 -6.92 5.15 -11.84
C SER A 86 -8.38 5.46 -12.21
N TYR A 87 -8.64 5.64 -13.51
CA TYR A 87 -9.94 5.95 -14.09
C TYR A 87 -10.22 5.12 -15.35
N PRO A 88 -11.43 4.55 -15.54
CA PRO A 88 -12.48 4.39 -14.53
C PRO A 88 -12.08 3.32 -13.49
N PRO A 89 -12.61 3.38 -12.25
CA PRO A 89 -12.30 2.39 -11.23
C PRO A 89 -12.99 1.07 -11.53
N ILE A 90 -12.34 -0.03 -11.14
CA ILE A 90 -13.02 -1.33 -11.06
C ILE A 90 -13.93 -1.28 -9.83
N VAL A 91 -15.22 -1.56 -10.02
CA VAL A 91 -16.23 -1.58 -8.95
C VAL A 91 -16.97 -2.92 -8.96
N ALA A 92 -17.61 -3.26 -7.84
CA ALA A 92 -18.47 -4.42 -7.72
C ALA A 92 -19.81 -4.05 -7.05
N SER A 93 -20.85 -4.84 -7.27
CA SER A 93 -22.10 -4.70 -6.54
C SER A 93 -21.92 -5.05 -5.06
N SER A 94 -22.70 -4.42 -4.18
CA SER A 94 -22.63 -4.61 -2.73
C SER A 94 -23.00 -6.04 -2.25
N ASP A 95 -23.67 -6.81 -3.09
CA ASP A 95 -24.02 -8.22 -2.88
C ASP A 95 -22.95 -9.21 -3.37
N ILE A 96 -21.80 -8.74 -3.88
CA ILE A 96 -20.71 -9.61 -4.31
C ILE A 96 -20.29 -10.58 -3.20
N SER A 97 -20.08 -11.85 -3.57
CA SER A 97 -19.56 -12.86 -2.65
C SER A 97 -18.11 -12.53 -2.24
N LEU A 98 -17.68 -13.01 -1.08
CA LEU A 98 -16.30 -12.88 -0.63
C LEU A 98 -15.35 -13.53 -1.64
N GLU A 99 -15.74 -14.68 -2.15
CA GLU A 99 -15.01 -15.48 -3.13
C GLU A 99 -14.78 -14.69 -4.43
N ASP A 100 -15.85 -14.14 -5.02
CA ASP A 100 -15.77 -13.36 -6.25
C ASP A 100 -15.00 -12.05 -6.05
N ALA A 101 -15.16 -11.39 -4.89
CA ALA A 101 -14.44 -10.16 -4.58
C ALA A 101 -12.93 -10.41 -4.47
N VAL A 102 -12.53 -11.47 -3.75
CA VAL A 102 -11.13 -11.88 -3.62
C VAL A 102 -10.57 -12.28 -4.99
N GLU A 103 -11.30 -13.07 -5.78
CA GLU A 103 -10.90 -13.44 -7.15
C GLU A 103 -10.70 -12.20 -8.03
N LEU A 104 -11.64 -11.26 -8.01
CA LEU A 104 -11.55 -10.01 -8.78
C LEU A 104 -10.30 -9.21 -8.38
N MET A 105 -10.04 -9.04 -7.08
CA MET A 105 -8.89 -8.29 -6.58
C MET A 105 -7.55 -8.96 -6.89
N VAL A 106 -7.50 -10.29 -6.83
CA VAL A 106 -6.31 -11.07 -7.22
C VAL A 106 -6.09 -10.97 -8.73
N ALA A 107 -7.10 -11.30 -9.54
CA ALA A 107 -7.00 -11.37 -11.00
C ALA A 107 -6.71 -10.01 -11.65
N ARG A 108 -7.24 -8.92 -11.09
CA ARG A 108 -7.01 -7.55 -11.59
C ARG A 108 -5.82 -6.86 -10.93
N ASN A 109 -5.15 -7.52 -9.98
CA ASN A 109 -4.03 -6.98 -9.22
C ASN A 109 -4.34 -5.60 -8.58
N ILE A 110 -5.53 -5.48 -7.98
CA ILE A 110 -5.99 -4.27 -7.29
C ILE A 110 -6.03 -4.51 -5.79
N GLY A 111 -5.65 -3.48 -5.02
CA GLY A 111 -5.64 -3.53 -3.56
C GLY A 111 -6.88 -2.92 -2.89
N CYS A 112 -7.76 -2.31 -3.69
CA CYS A 112 -8.97 -1.62 -3.25
C CYS A 112 -10.09 -1.85 -4.28
N LEU A 113 -11.28 -2.24 -3.79
CA LEU A 113 -12.47 -2.49 -4.59
C LEU A 113 -13.68 -1.73 -4.00
N PRO A 114 -14.09 -0.61 -4.61
CA PRO A 114 -15.34 0.06 -4.27
C PRO A 114 -16.56 -0.82 -4.53
N LEU A 115 -17.49 -0.83 -3.58
CA LEU A 115 -18.77 -1.53 -3.65
C LEU A 115 -19.89 -0.52 -3.86
N VAL A 116 -20.76 -0.79 -4.84
CA VAL A 116 -21.87 0.10 -5.21
C VAL A 116 -23.23 -0.56 -5.06
N ASP A 117 -24.26 0.27 -4.87
CA ASP A 117 -25.67 -0.15 -4.95
C ASP A 117 -26.18 -0.17 -6.40
N GLU A 118 -27.47 -0.47 -6.59
CA GLU A 118 -28.14 -0.49 -7.89
C GLU A 118 -28.15 0.87 -8.60
N GLU A 119 -28.03 1.97 -7.84
CA GLU A 119 -27.96 3.35 -8.35
C GLU A 119 -26.51 3.78 -8.64
N SER A 120 -25.54 2.85 -8.56
CA SER A 120 -24.10 3.12 -8.70
C SER A 120 -23.53 4.08 -7.66
N LYS A 121 -24.14 4.18 -6.49
CA LYS A 121 -23.60 4.95 -5.35
C LYS A 121 -22.67 4.08 -4.52
N LEU A 122 -21.59 4.67 -4.02
CA LEU A 122 -20.64 4.00 -3.14
C LEU A 122 -21.32 3.64 -1.80
N VAL A 123 -21.32 2.36 -1.45
CA VAL A 123 -21.86 1.86 -0.17
C VAL A 123 -20.82 1.14 0.69
N GLY A 124 -19.66 0.81 0.13
CA GLY A 124 -18.56 0.21 0.88
C GLY A 124 -17.26 0.18 0.09
N VAL A 125 -16.17 -0.15 0.76
CA VAL A 125 -14.85 -0.35 0.14
C VAL A 125 -14.23 -1.61 0.75
N LEU A 126 -13.72 -2.48 -0.12
CA LEU A 126 -12.90 -3.62 0.29
C LEU A 126 -11.43 -3.27 0.04
N ASP A 127 -10.61 -3.39 1.07
CA ASP A 127 -9.16 -3.29 1.00
C ASP A 127 -8.52 -4.62 1.41
N GLU A 128 -7.36 -4.94 0.85
CA GLU A 128 -6.59 -6.15 1.17
C GLU A 128 -6.48 -6.35 2.70
N ARG A 129 -6.11 -5.27 3.42
CA ARG A 129 -5.99 -5.21 4.88
C ARG A 129 -7.18 -5.76 5.66
N PHE A 130 -8.40 -5.59 5.14
CA PHE A 130 -9.60 -6.08 5.80
C PHE A 130 -10.00 -7.46 5.32
N LEU A 131 -9.82 -7.76 4.04
CA LEU A 131 -10.12 -9.08 3.48
C LEU A 131 -9.23 -10.17 4.08
N ILE A 132 -7.96 -9.89 4.39
CA ILE A 132 -7.06 -10.87 5.02
C ILE A 132 -7.57 -11.35 6.39
N LYS A 133 -8.48 -10.61 7.04
CA LYS A 133 -9.10 -11.04 8.30
C LYS A 133 -10.04 -12.25 8.12
N ALA A 134 -10.48 -12.50 6.88
CA ALA A 134 -11.27 -13.66 6.51
C ALA A 134 -10.45 -14.96 6.41
N ILE A 135 -9.12 -14.89 6.54
CA ILE A 135 -8.27 -16.10 6.60
C ILE A 135 -8.78 -17.02 7.73
N PRO A 136 -9.05 -18.31 7.43
CA PRO A 136 -9.54 -19.26 8.41
C PRO A 136 -8.43 -19.72 9.36
N GLU A 137 -8.81 -20.13 10.57
CA GLU A 137 -7.89 -20.74 11.56
C GLU A 137 -7.20 -22.00 11.02
N TYR A 138 -7.88 -22.73 10.14
CA TYR A 138 -7.42 -24.00 9.57
C TYR A 138 -6.79 -23.85 8.17
N ALA A 139 -6.29 -22.67 7.82
CA ALA A 139 -5.51 -22.48 6.59
C ALA A 139 -4.36 -23.50 6.54
N ARG A 140 -4.16 -24.14 5.39
CA ARG A 140 -3.28 -25.31 5.27
C ARG A 140 -1.81 -24.95 5.08
N VAL A 141 -1.54 -23.71 4.68
CA VAL A 141 -0.20 -23.18 4.45
C VAL A 141 0.23 -22.28 5.61
N GLY A 142 1.53 -22.28 5.91
CA GLY A 142 2.15 -21.39 6.88
C GLY A 142 2.80 -20.17 6.22
N PRO A 143 3.32 -19.22 7.01
CA PRO A 143 3.98 -18.02 6.49
C PRO A 143 5.18 -18.34 5.60
N CYS A 144 5.94 -19.39 5.91
CA CYS A 144 7.13 -19.74 5.14
C CYS A 144 6.82 -20.30 3.74
N ASP A 145 5.61 -20.81 3.54
CA ASP A 145 5.16 -21.35 2.26
C ASP A 145 4.76 -20.24 1.27
N ILE A 146 4.34 -19.08 1.79
CA ILE A 146 3.82 -17.97 0.97
C ILE A 146 4.69 -16.71 0.98
N ALA A 147 5.65 -16.61 1.90
CA ALA A 147 6.56 -15.47 1.95
C ALA A 147 7.40 -15.37 0.67
N SER A 148 7.64 -14.13 0.23
CA SER A 148 8.57 -13.85 -0.85
C SER A 148 10.00 -13.85 -0.30
N TRP A 149 10.84 -14.77 -0.79
CA TRP A 149 12.23 -14.92 -0.35
C TRP A 149 13.24 -14.19 -1.22
N ASP A 150 12.86 -13.85 -2.46
CA ASP A 150 13.63 -12.95 -3.32
C ASP A 150 13.27 -11.51 -2.97
N VAL A 151 14.00 -10.99 -2.01
CA VAL A 151 13.73 -9.69 -1.40
C VAL A 151 14.68 -8.66 -1.99
N LEU A 152 14.15 -7.48 -2.31
CA LEU A 152 14.96 -6.35 -2.71
C LEU A 152 15.46 -5.60 -1.47
N TRP A 153 16.78 -5.44 -1.38
CA TRP A 153 17.47 -4.74 -0.29
C TRP A 153 18.10 -3.47 -0.81
N VAL A 154 18.21 -2.47 0.06
CA VAL A 154 18.98 -1.26 -0.19
C VAL A 154 19.91 -0.96 0.97
N GLU A 155 21.02 -0.30 0.67
CA GLU A 155 21.96 0.16 1.69
C GLU A 155 21.34 1.31 2.51
N PRO A 156 21.66 1.44 3.81
CA PRO A 156 21.04 2.44 4.69
C PRO A 156 21.31 3.89 4.26
N PHE A 157 22.40 4.12 3.54
CA PHE A 157 22.81 5.43 3.03
C PHE A 157 22.23 5.78 1.65
N GLU A 158 21.49 4.87 1.02
CA GLU A 158 20.78 5.17 -0.24
C GLU A 158 19.76 6.28 -0.01
N GLU A 159 19.58 7.16 -0.99
CA GLU A 159 18.65 8.29 -0.89
C GLU A 159 17.19 7.83 -0.80
N ILE A 160 16.38 8.56 -0.04
CA ILE A 160 14.93 8.33 0.03
C ILE A 160 14.32 8.32 -1.38
N LEU A 161 14.69 9.25 -2.25
CA LEU A 161 14.18 9.31 -3.63
C LEU A 161 14.56 8.06 -4.46
N ALA A 162 15.81 7.61 -4.37
CA ALA A 162 16.27 6.39 -5.03
C ALA A 162 15.46 5.17 -4.56
N SER A 163 15.17 5.09 -3.26
CA SER A 163 14.33 4.03 -2.68
C SER A 163 12.92 4.00 -3.28
N VAL A 164 12.33 5.17 -3.55
CA VAL A 164 11.04 5.27 -4.26
C VAL A 164 11.18 4.73 -5.69
N GLY A 165 12.25 5.07 -6.38
CA GLY A 165 12.55 4.56 -7.73
C GLY A 165 12.64 3.03 -7.79
N TYR A 166 13.39 2.43 -6.85
CA TYR A 166 13.49 0.97 -6.74
C TYR A 166 12.13 0.32 -6.47
N MET A 167 11.31 0.90 -5.58
CA MET A 167 9.95 0.41 -5.32
C MET A 167 9.07 0.48 -6.57
N LEU A 168 9.07 1.63 -7.26
CA LEU A 168 8.21 1.86 -8.42
C LEU A 168 8.56 0.97 -9.62
N SER A 169 9.86 0.85 -9.92
CA SER A 169 10.41 0.04 -11.02
C SER A 169 10.22 -1.46 -10.78
N SER A 170 10.38 -1.92 -9.54
CA SER A 170 10.20 -3.33 -9.15
C SER A 170 8.74 -3.69 -8.88
N GLY A 171 7.82 -2.71 -8.91
CA GLY A 171 6.40 -2.94 -8.65
C GLY A 171 6.04 -3.29 -7.21
N ILE A 172 6.96 -3.07 -6.28
CA ILE A 172 6.78 -3.32 -4.84
C ILE A 172 6.56 -2.00 -4.09
N ARG A 173 6.04 -2.08 -2.87
CA ARG A 173 5.73 -0.88 -2.06
C ARG A 173 6.67 -0.70 -0.87
N ARG A 174 7.67 -1.57 -0.74
CA ARG A 174 8.54 -1.67 0.43
C ARG A 174 9.85 -2.35 0.07
N LEU A 175 10.90 -1.98 0.78
CA LEU A 175 12.26 -2.50 0.65
C LEU A 175 12.76 -2.91 2.03
N VAL A 176 13.72 -3.83 2.04
CA VAL A 176 14.43 -4.18 3.27
C VAL A 176 15.74 -3.41 3.34
N VAL A 177 16.05 -2.90 4.52
CA VAL A 177 17.28 -2.16 4.80
C VAL A 177 18.04 -2.89 5.90
N ARG A 178 19.34 -3.11 5.69
CA ARG A 178 20.21 -3.68 6.72
C ARG A 178 20.90 -2.56 7.47
N LEU A 179 20.57 -2.38 8.74
CA LEU A 179 21.10 -1.31 9.58
C LEU A 179 21.65 -1.90 10.88
N ASN A 180 22.94 -1.69 11.14
CA ASN A 180 23.60 -2.16 12.37
C ASN A 180 23.40 -3.66 12.65
N GLY A 181 23.39 -4.49 11.60
CA GLY A 181 23.17 -5.93 11.71
C GLY A 181 21.72 -6.36 11.87
N GLU A 182 20.76 -5.43 12.01
CA GLU A 182 19.33 -5.71 12.02
C GLU A 182 18.70 -5.50 10.64
N TYR A 183 17.58 -6.18 10.40
CA TYR A 183 16.72 -5.97 9.23
C TYR A 183 15.59 -5.01 9.56
N ARG A 184 15.41 -4.00 8.71
CA ARG A 184 14.38 -2.95 8.84
C ARG A 184 13.57 -2.85 7.56
N LEU A 185 12.37 -2.28 7.65
CA LEU A 185 11.54 -1.99 6.47
C LEU A 185 11.45 -0.50 6.23
N VAL A 186 11.48 -0.13 4.96
CA VAL A 186 10.99 1.17 4.47
C VAL A 186 9.90 0.90 3.44
N SER A 187 8.84 1.69 3.46
CA SER A 187 7.74 1.59 2.50
C SER A 187 7.33 2.97 2.01
N LEU A 188 6.54 3.00 0.94
CA LEU A 188 5.94 4.25 0.45
C LEU A 188 5.17 4.98 1.56
N VAL A 189 4.65 4.28 2.56
CA VAL A 189 3.99 4.89 3.73
C VAL A 189 4.96 5.72 4.56
N GLN A 190 6.17 5.20 4.81
CA GLN A 190 7.18 5.93 5.57
C GLN A 190 7.72 7.11 4.79
N VAL A 191 7.93 6.94 3.48
CA VAL A 191 8.29 8.05 2.58
C VAL A 191 7.21 9.13 2.65
N MET A 192 5.93 8.78 2.53
CA MET A 192 4.85 9.76 2.56
C MET A 192 4.70 10.42 3.92
N LYS A 193 4.86 9.68 5.02
CA LYS A 193 4.90 10.25 6.39
C LYS A 193 5.97 11.31 6.49
N TYR A 194 7.18 10.99 6.06
CA TYR A 194 8.30 11.91 6.04
C TYR A 194 8.04 13.14 5.16
N VAL A 195 7.49 12.96 3.95
CA VAL A 195 7.19 14.06 3.02
C VAL A 195 6.15 15.04 3.58
N VAL A 196 5.14 14.57 4.30
CA VAL A 196 4.08 15.44 4.84
C VAL A 196 4.40 16.03 6.22
N GLU A 197 5.51 15.63 6.85
CA GLU A 197 5.96 16.26 8.10
C GLU A 197 6.17 17.76 7.88
N GLU A 198 5.65 18.60 8.79
CA GLU A 198 5.56 20.05 8.59
C GLU A 198 6.90 20.69 8.20
N GLY A 199 7.99 20.31 8.87
CA GLY A 199 9.33 20.82 8.59
C GLY A 199 9.90 20.35 7.24
N VAL A 200 9.56 19.13 6.81
CA VAL A 200 9.98 18.57 5.53
C VAL A 200 9.15 19.18 4.40
N LEU A 201 7.83 19.13 4.52
CA LEU A 201 6.88 19.70 3.58
C LEU A 201 7.19 21.16 3.31
N GLY A 202 7.42 21.99 4.35
CA GLY A 202 7.74 23.39 4.18
C GLY A 202 9.00 23.64 3.34
N ARG A 203 10.01 22.78 3.44
CA ARG A 203 11.24 22.82 2.62
C ARG A 203 10.96 22.39 1.18
N LEU A 204 10.21 21.31 1.00
CA LEU A 204 9.81 20.81 -0.33
C LEU A 204 8.95 21.83 -1.09
N LEU A 205 8.04 22.52 -0.40
CA LEU A 205 7.20 23.59 -0.97
C LEU A 205 8.03 24.80 -1.45
N ARG A 206 9.19 25.05 -0.84
CA ARG A 206 10.16 26.06 -1.31
C ARG A 206 11.09 25.56 -2.41
N GLY A 207 10.90 24.33 -2.88
CA GLY A 207 11.70 23.72 -3.95
C GLY A 207 13.01 23.10 -3.50
N GLU A 208 13.25 22.96 -2.18
CA GLU A 208 14.44 22.27 -1.67
C GLU A 208 14.34 20.77 -1.95
N ARG A 209 15.36 20.17 -2.61
CA ARG A 209 15.42 18.72 -2.87
C ARG A 209 16.07 17.92 -1.74
N ALA A 210 16.92 18.59 -0.96
CA ALA A 210 17.68 18.00 0.13
C ALA A 210 16.90 17.03 1.04
N PRO A 211 15.62 17.26 1.41
CA PRO A 211 14.89 16.26 2.21
C PRO A 211 14.78 14.88 1.53
N LEU A 212 14.61 14.82 0.21
CA LEU A 212 14.48 13.55 -0.53
C LEU A 212 15.84 12.88 -0.82
N GLU A 213 16.93 13.62 -0.67
CA GLU A 213 18.32 13.15 -0.78
C GLU A 213 18.86 12.60 0.55
N GLU A 214 18.09 12.71 1.64
CA GLU A 214 18.48 12.14 2.92
C GLU A 214 18.57 10.61 2.87
N PRO A 215 19.44 9.99 3.69
CA PRO A 215 19.54 8.54 3.82
C PRO A 215 18.21 7.85 4.19
N VAL A 216 17.94 6.72 3.55
CA VAL A 216 16.72 5.94 3.78
C VAL A 216 16.64 5.42 5.22
N GLU A 217 17.78 5.18 5.89
CA GLU A 217 17.82 4.74 7.29
C GLU A 217 16.99 5.64 8.23
N LYS A 218 16.90 6.94 7.94
CA LYS A 218 16.15 7.94 8.70
C LYS A 218 14.66 7.62 8.83
N ILE A 219 14.08 6.95 7.83
CA ILE A 219 12.65 6.66 7.73
C ILE A 219 12.33 5.17 7.84
N THR A 220 13.32 4.34 8.15
CA THR A 220 13.11 2.91 8.34
C THR A 220 12.41 2.60 9.66
N VAL A 221 11.59 1.56 9.66
CA VAL A 221 10.93 1.03 10.87
C VAL A 221 11.39 -0.38 11.17
N LYS A 222 11.30 -0.78 12.45
CA LYS A 222 11.54 -2.15 12.89
C LYS A 222 10.26 -2.97 12.61
N PRO A 223 10.28 -3.93 11.68
CA PRO A 223 9.11 -4.73 11.36
C PRO A 223 8.89 -5.79 12.43
N TRP A 224 7.68 -6.36 12.46
CA TRP A 224 7.49 -7.64 13.15
C TRP A 224 8.23 -8.74 12.42
N VAL A 225 8.75 -9.65 13.22
CA VAL A 225 9.42 -10.86 12.76
C VAL A 225 8.53 -12.05 13.13
N VAL A 226 8.28 -12.92 12.16
CA VAL A 226 7.51 -14.15 12.34
C VAL A 226 8.34 -15.37 11.94
N GLU A 227 8.13 -16.47 12.65
CA GLU A 227 8.77 -17.76 12.38
C GLU A 227 7.83 -18.69 11.61
N CYS A 228 8.38 -19.74 10.97
CA CYS A 228 7.56 -20.75 10.28
C CYS A 228 6.59 -21.53 11.18
N SER A 229 6.70 -21.41 12.51
CA SER A 229 5.81 -22.04 13.49
C SER A 229 4.45 -21.35 13.60
N TYR A 230 4.35 -20.08 13.20
CA TYR A 230 3.12 -19.31 13.24
C TYR A 230 2.11 -19.87 12.24
N THR A 231 0.83 -19.82 12.62
CA THR A 231 -0.28 -20.05 11.70
C THR A 231 -0.48 -18.85 10.79
N LEU A 232 -1.07 -19.08 9.61
CA LEU A 232 -1.40 -17.99 8.71
C LEU A 232 -2.40 -17.00 9.32
N LYS A 233 -3.27 -17.48 10.22
CA LYS A 233 -4.24 -16.65 10.92
C LYS A 233 -3.59 -15.68 11.90
N GLU A 234 -2.63 -16.16 12.70
CA GLU A 234 -1.84 -15.29 13.59
C GLU A 234 -1.10 -14.22 12.78
N VAL A 235 -0.46 -14.62 11.68
CA VAL A 235 0.26 -13.70 10.79
C VAL A 235 -0.69 -12.67 10.17
N SER A 236 -1.86 -13.09 9.67
CA SER A 236 -2.86 -12.16 9.13
C SER A 236 -3.33 -11.14 10.16
N SER A 237 -3.41 -11.54 11.43
CA SER A 237 -3.80 -10.66 12.53
C SER A 237 -2.69 -9.64 12.80
N ILE A 238 -1.42 -10.05 12.80
CA ILE A 238 -0.27 -9.13 12.94
C ILE A 238 -0.24 -8.14 11.78
N VAL A 239 -0.26 -8.64 10.53
CA VAL A 239 -0.18 -7.81 9.32
C VAL A 239 -1.32 -6.80 9.26
N ALA A 240 -2.54 -7.17 9.68
CA ALA A 240 -3.69 -6.28 9.68
C ALA A 240 -3.52 -5.05 10.60
N PHE A 241 -2.63 -5.08 11.59
CA PHE A 241 -2.32 -3.95 12.47
C PHE A 241 -0.96 -3.32 12.18
N GLU A 242 -0.11 -4.00 11.43
CA GLU A 242 1.24 -3.53 11.13
C GLU A 242 1.23 -2.30 10.20
N PRO A 243 1.94 -1.20 10.52
CA PRO A 243 1.91 0.02 9.71
C PRO A 243 2.44 -0.15 8.28
N THR A 244 3.34 -1.11 8.06
CA THR A 244 3.92 -1.36 6.73
C THR A 244 3.10 -2.31 5.87
N GLY A 245 2.07 -2.95 6.45
CA GLY A 245 1.31 -4.02 5.80
C GLY A 245 2.17 -5.24 5.45
N ALA A 246 3.28 -5.44 6.18
CA ALA A 246 4.20 -6.54 5.95
C ALA A 246 4.98 -6.93 7.20
N VAL A 247 5.41 -8.19 7.24
CA VAL A 247 6.29 -8.75 8.27
C VAL A 247 7.51 -9.40 7.63
N LEU A 248 8.59 -9.53 8.40
CA LEU A 248 9.73 -10.36 8.01
C LEU A 248 9.50 -11.80 8.46
N VAL A 249 9.81 -12.74 7.58
CA VAL A 249 9.69 -14.17 7.85
C VAL A 249 11.09 -14.77 7.85
N PHE A 250 11.45 -15.53 8.89
CA PHE A 250 12.70 -16.27 8.92
C PHE A 250 12.43 -17.78 8.84
N ASP A 251 13.31 -18.52 8.17
CA ASP A 251 13.29 -19.97 8.33
C ASP A 251 13.76 -20.39 9.73
N ARG A 252 13.48 -21.64 10.07
CA ARG A 252 13.89 -22.24 11.34
C ARG A 252 15.41 -22.35 11.49
N GLU A 253 16.15 -22.33 10.38
CA GLU A 253 17.61 -22.50 10.39
C GLU A 253 18.36 -21.17 10.42
N GLY A 254 17.71 -20.03 10.12
CA GLY A 254 18.33 -18.71 10.04
C GLY A 254 19.38 -18.59 8.93
N ASN A 255 19.47 -19.56 8.03
CA ASN A 255 20.54 -19.67 7.03
C ASN A 255 20.28 -18.79 5.81
N ARG A 256 19.03 -18.41 5.55
CA ARG A 256 18.65 -17.45 4.51
C ARG A 256 18.34 -16.08 5.10
N GLY A 257 18.57 -15.02 4.31
CA GLY A 257 18.05 -13.69 4.63
C GLY A 257 16.52 -13.73 4.80
N PRO A 258 15.92 -12.75 5.49
CA PRO A 258 14.48 -12.78 5.74
C PRO A 258 13.68 -12.75 4.44
N GLY A 259 12.59 -13.50 4.42
CA GLY A 259 11.50 -13.31 3.49
C GLY A 259 10.62 -12.15 3.92
N VAL A 260 9.82 -11.65 2.99
CA VAL A 260 8.79 -10.63 3.27
C VAL A 260 7.43 -11.23 2.97
N LEU A 261 6.49 -11.08 3.92
CA LEU A 261 5.10 -11.51 3.76
C LEU A 261 4.19 -10.30 3.97
N THR A 262 3.25 -10.13 3.05
CA THR A 262 2.49 -8.90 2.89
C THR A 262 0.98 -9.18 2.84
N GLU A 263 0.17 -8.13 2.91
CA GLU A 263 -1.29 -8.24 2.68
C GLU A 263 -1.63 -8.91 1.34
N ARG A 264 -0.82 -8.70 0.30
CA ARG A 264 -1.03 -9.28 -1.03
C ARG A 264 -0.84 -10.80 -1.01
N ASP A 265 0.20 -11.28 -0.35
CA ASP A 265 0.48 -12.73 -0.25
C ASP A 265 -0.63 -13.43 0.53
N LEU A 266 -1.11 -12.80 1.61
CA LEU A 266 -2.24 -13.26 2.40
C LEU A 266 -3.55 -13.27 1.60
N LEU A 267 -3.81 -12.25 0.76
CA LEU A 267 -4.99 -12.24 -0.12
C LEU A 267 -4.93 -13.38 -1.14
N VAL A 268 -3.76 -13.63 -1.74
CA VAL A 268 -3.56 -14.75 -2.67
C VAL A 268 -3.73 -16.10 -1.98
N ALA A 269 -3.22 -16.25 -0.75
CA ALA A 269 -3.44 -17.46 0.04
C ALA A 269 -4.93 -17.66 0.37
N LEU A 270 -5.65 -16.60 0.75
CA LEU A 270 -7.10 -16.65 0.96
C LEU A 270 -7.84 -17.08 -0.31
N TYR A 271 -7.48 -16.55 -1.47
CA TYR A 271 -8.06 -16.96 -2.76
C TYR A 271 -7.90 -18.46 -3.01
N GLN A 272 -6.70 -19.01 -2.79
CA GLN A 272 -6.41 -20.43 -2.96
C GLN A 272 -7.22 -21.30 -1.99
N GLU A 273 -7.32 -20.88 -0.72
CA GLU A 273 -8.13 -21.56 0.29
C GLU A 273 -9.60 -21.60 -0.10
N LEU A 274 -10.16 -20.48 -0.61
CA LEU A 274 -11.56 -20.41 -1.06
C LEU A 274 -11.81 -21.32 -2.28
N LYS A 275 -10.93 -21.30 -3.30
CA LYS A 275 -11.04 -22.20 -4.47
C LYS A 275 -10.90 -23.68 -4.13
N SER A 276 -10.15 -24.01 -3.09
CA SER A 276 -9.99 -25.41 -2.66
C SER A 276 -11.24 -26.03 -2.06
N ARG A 277 -12.22 -25.22 -1.62
CA ARG A 277 -13.49 -25.68 -1.04
C ARG A 277 -14.57 -25.98 -2.06
N GLU A 278 -14.43 -25.46 -3.28
CA GLU A 278 -15.35 -25.72 -4.38
C GLU A 278 -15.08 -27.07 -5.08
N ARG A 279 -13.94 -27.71 -4.77
CA ARG A 279 -13.53 -29.02 -5.28
C ARG A 279 -13.75 -30.11 -4.24
#